data_AF-A0AAP8FZX5-F1
#
_entry.id   AF-A0AAP8FZX5-F1
#
_cell.length_a   1.000
_cell.length_b   1.000
_cell.length_c   1.000
_cell.angle_alpha   90.00
_cell.angle_beta   90.00
_cell.angle_gamma   90.00
#
_symmetry.space_group_name_H-M   'P 1'
#
loop_
_entity.id
_entity.type
_entity.pdbx_description
1 polymer ?
#
loop_
_entity_poly.entity_id
_entity_poly.type
_entity_poly.pdbx_seq_one_letter_code
_entity_poly.pdbx_strand_id
1 'polypeptide(L)'
;MAVSKFYAIWRKPSGEEQIVNAFQALELKGQATIKTSPKEKASLFDVETRLKVTPRHGQKTSGSYKNQPYFSYYPGEDSPLKGTEGTFEYSSELNIFLEAFKDIKKFQIQYGDRRAVVFPKTISLLKRVTFENEEFVVLKLLIELDETYPYSEYYRLNGYLGIEFYKTSRPKPTKRVGLAKKGIPLLEAKAQLPKSVKIAVPDELTSLVQVESIAGKVRDVYENRNYKLYGTFDKYHSENFVFLDDNERKYRQLKSYEEQCQELETEIRQLQARYDNRVEKLNQLRENIRKAESQLQYYQEKEEYYKKTEKDNERLTAEVNQLESQTKKLLLENDRLQNRSFLQRIFNK
;
A
#
# COMPACT_ATOMS: atom_id res chain seq x y z
N MET A 1 -23.23 -31.56 20.71
CA MET A 1 -23.67 -30.59 19.69
C MET A 1 -23.15 -31.03 18.34
N ALA A 2 -24.00 -31.16 17.32
CA ALA A 2 -23.55 -31.48 15.97
C ALA A 2 -22.89 -30.22 15.38
N VAL A 3 -21.61 -30.31 15.00
CA VAL A 3 -20.92 -29.23 14.28
C VAL A 3 -21.61 -29.07 12.93
N SER A 4 -22.26 -27.93 12.72
CA SER A 4 -22.89 -27.59 11.45
C SER A 4 -21.80 -27.35 10.40
N LYS A 5 -21.63 -28.30 9.47
CA LYS A 5 -20.62 -28.22 8.40
C LYS A 5 -21.16 -27.40 7.24
N PHE A 6 -20.48 -26.33 6.87
CA PHE A 6 -20.93 -25.44 5.78
C PHE A 6 -20.37 -25.80 4.40
N TYR A 7 -19.24 -26.53 4.33
CA TYR A 7 -18.57 -26.91 3.09
C TYR A 7 -18.50 -28.42 2.91
N ALA A 8 -18.52 -28.87 1.67
CA ALA A 8 -18.30 -30.25 1.26
C ALA A 8 -17.50 -30.31 -0.05
N ILE A 9 -16.94 -31.48 -0.34
CA ILE A 9 -16.34 -31.81 -1.63
C ILE A 9 -17.43 -32.37 -2.53
N TRP A 10 -17.69 -31.72 -3.65
CA TRP A 10 -18.44 -32.28 -4.76
C TRP A 10 -17.49 -32.96 -5.74
N ARG A 11 -17.66 -34.28 -5.90
CA ARG A 11 -17.00 -35.04 -6.97
C ARG A 11 -17.88 -35.03 -8.21
N LYS A 12 -17.44 -34.33 -9.25
CA LYS A 12 -18.12 -34.27 -10.55
C LYS A 12 -18.04 -35.63 -11.26
N PRO A 13 -18.91 -35.89 -12.25
CA PRO A 13 -18.83 -37.11 -13.07
C PRO A 13 -17.48 -37.31 -13.76
N SER A 14 -16.77 -36.22 -14.08
CA SER A 14 -15.41 -36.24 -14.63
C SER A 14 -14.35 -36.77 -13.65
N GLY A 15 -14.68 -36.93 -12.37
CA GLY A 15 -13.74 -37.23 -11.29
C GLY A 15 -13.11 -35.99 -10.65
N GLU A 16 -13.30 -34.80 -11.22
CA GLU A 16 -12.84 -33.53 -10.64
C GLU A 16 -13.55 -33.26 -9.31
N GLU A 17 -12.78 -32.82 -8.31
CA GLU A 17 -13.28 -32.46 -6.99
C GLU A 17 -13.34 -30.93 -6.84
N GLN A 18 -14.48 -30.41 -6.41
CA GLN A 18 -14.71 -28.99 -6.15
C GLN A 18 -15.27 -28.78 -4.75
N ILE A 19 -14.80 -27.75 -4.04
CA ILE A 19 -15.43 -27.33 -2.78
C ILE A 19 -16.71 -26.57 -3.08
N VAL A 20 -17.81 -26.98 -2.45
CA VAL A 20 -19.11 -26.32 -2.54
C VAL A 20 -19.63 -26.00 -1.14
N ASN A 21 -20.26 -24.83 -0.99
CA ASN A 21 -20.97 -24.50 0.24
C ASN A 21 -22.39 -25.11 0.27
N ALA A 22 -23.01 -25.13 1.44
CA ALA A 22 -24.31 -25.77 1.64
C ALA A 22 -25.44 -25.12 0.82
N PHE A 23 -25.39 -23.81 0.55
CA PHE A 23 -26.35 -23.14 -0.34
C PHE A 23 -26.22 -23.64 -1.77
N GLN A 24 -25.00 -23.63 -2.33
CA GLN A 24 -24.72 -24.13 -3.68
C GLN A 24 -25.15 -25.60 -3.83
N ALA A 25 -24.87 -26.44 -2.83
CA ALA A 25 -25.25 -27.84 -2.87
C ALA A 25 -26.77 -28.05 -2.87
N LEU A 26 -27.54 -27.20 -2.17
CA LEU A 26 -29.00 -27.22 -2.22
C LEU A 26 -29.54 -26.82 -3.60
N GLU A 27 -28.97 -25.78 -4.23
CA GLU A 27 -29.34 -25.37 -5.59
C GLU A 27 -29.04 -26.46 -6.61
N LEU A 28 -27.81 -27.02 -6.59
CA LEU A 28 -27.42 -28.13 -7.46
C LEU A 28 -28.32 -29.35 -7.28
N LYS A 29 -28.76 -29.63 -6.05
CA LYS A 29 -29.73 -30.70 -5.77
C LYS A 29 -31.10 -30.38 -6.35
N GLY A 30 -31.59 -29.15 -6.22
CA GLY A 30 -32.87 -28.69 -6.76
C GLY A 30 -32.91 -28.73 -8.30
N GLN A 31 -31.77 -28.49 -8.95
CA GLN A 31 -31.60 -28.58 -10.40
C GLN A 31 -31.36 -30.02 -10.91
N ALA A 32 -31.35 -31.02 -10.02
CA ALA A 32 -30.99 -32.40 -10.34
C ALA A 32 -29.57 -32.61 -10.93
N THR A 33 -28.67 -31.63 -10.76
CA THR A 33 -27.27 -31.69 -11.19
C THR A 33 -26.44 -32.67 -10.35
N ILE A 34 -26.81 -32.84 -9.08
CA ILE A 34 -26.15 -33.78 -8.16
C ILE A 34 -27.13 -34.80 -7.58
N LYS A 35 -26.64 -36.03 -7.37
CA LYS A 35 -27.38 -37.06 -6.65
C LYS A 35 -27.03 -37.00 -5.18
N THR A 36 -28.05 -37.02 -4.32
CA THR A 36 -27.92 -36.97 -2.85
C THR A 36 -28.70 -38.11 -2.17
N SER A 37 -29.30 -38.99 -2.96
CA SER A 37 -29.97 -40.21 -2.51
C SER A 37 -30.09 -41.19 -3.69
N PRO A 38 -29.97 -42.51 -3.49
CA PRO A 38 -29.53 -43.15 -2.24
C PRO A 38 -28.04 -42.86 -1.97
N LYS A 39 -27.56 -43.15 -0.75
CA LYS A 39 -26.18 -42.84 -0.30
C LYS A 39 -25.12 -43.34 -1.29
N GLU A 40 -25.30 -44.51 -1.86
CA GLU A 40 -24.38 -45.16 -2.79
C GLU A 40 -24.15 -44.31 -4.05
N LYS A 41 -25.17 -43.54 -4.45
CA LYS A 41 -25.12 -42.64 -5.61
C LYS A 41 -24.75 -41.21 -5.26
N ALA A 42 -24.57 -40.88 -3.98
CA ALA A 42 -24.26 -39.53 -3.56
C ALA A 42 -22.86 -39.09 -3.97
N SER A 43 -22.74 -37.85 -4.45
CA SER A 43 -21.52 -37.26 -5.00
C SER A 43 -20.87 -36.20 -4.10
N LEU A 44 -21.40 -36.01 -2.89
CA LEU A 44 -20.91 -35.05 -1.90
C LEU A 44 -20.22 -35.77 -0.75
N PHE A 45 -19.05 -35.28 -0.38
CA PHE A 45 -18.20 -35.86 0.65
C PHE A 45 -17.76 -34.80 1.65
N ASP A 46 -17.65 -35.21 2.91
CA ASP A 46 -17.07 -34.39 3.95
C ASP A 46 -15.60 -34.07 3.68
N VAL A 47 -15.20 -32.83 3.93
CA VAL A 47 -13.84 -32.33 3.70
C VAL A 47 -12.83 -33.07 4.58
N GLU A 48 -13.18 -33.30 5.85
CA GLU A 48 -12.28 -33.93 6.82
C GLU A 48 -12.28 -35.46 6.69
N THR A 49 -13.45 -36.10 6.73
CA THR A 49 -13.54 -37.56 6.84
C THR A 49 -13.69 -38.30 5.52
N ARG A 50 -13.94 -37.59 4.41
CA ARG A 50 -14.27 -38.18 3.10
C ARG A 50 -15.51 -39.09 3.11
N LEU A 51 -16.30 -39.09 4.19
CA LEU A 51 -17.58 -39.79 4.23
C LEU A 51 -18.63 -39.04 3.42
N LYS A 52 -19.63 -39.76 2.91
CA LYS A 52 -20.69 -39.15 2.11
C LYS A 52 -21.60 -38.29 3.00
N VAL A 53 -21.97 -37.14 2.47
CA VAL A 53 -22.86 -36.19 3.16
C VAL A 53 -24.03 -35.80 2.27
N THR A 54 -25.05 -35.21 2.88
CA THR A 54 -26.22 -34.67 2.18
C THR A 54 -26.49 -33.24 2.66
N PRO A 55 -26.80 -32.29 1.76
CA PRO A 55 -27.13 -30.92 2.15
C PRO A 55 -28.53 -30.90 2.75
N ARG A 56 -28.68 -30.17 3.86
CA ARG A 56 -29.92 -29.95 4.57
C ARG A 56 -30.21 -28.46 4.62
N HIS A 57 -31.49 -28.11 4.48
CA HIS A 57 -31.95 -26.80 4.90
C HIS A 57 -31.80 -26.68 6.43
N GLY A 58 -31.78 -25.43 6.92
CA GLY A 58 -31.97 -25.16 8.34
C GLY A 58 -33.31 -25.69 8.87
N GLN A 59 -33.58 -25.46 10.15
CA GLN A 59 -34.84 -25.85 10.77
C GLN A 59 -36.01 -25.03 10.22
N LYS A 60 -37.02 -25.70 9.67
CA LYS A 60 -38.25 -25.02 9.23
C LYS A 60 -39.08 -24.59 10.45
N THR A 61 -39.27 -23.28 10.64
CA THR A 61 -40.09 -22.69 11.70
C THR A 61 -41.07 -21.68 11.11
N SER A 62 -42.37 -21.90 11.32
CA SER A 62 -43.46 -20.97 10.89
C SER A 62 -43.35 -20.49 9.43
N GLY A 63 -43.25 -21.44 8.49
CA GLY A 63 -43.22 -21.13 7.05
C GLY A 63 -41.86 -20.65 6.50
N SER A 64 -40.87 -20.38 7.37
CA SER A 64 -39.52 -19.97 6.98
C SER A 64 -38.46 -20.96 7.49
N TYR A 65 -37.29 -21.01 6.86
CA TYR A 65 -36.15 -21.75 7.40
C TYR A 65 -35.37 -20.85 8.38
N LYS A 66 -35.12 -21.34 9.59
CA LYS A 66 -34.19 -20.79 10.59
C LYS A 66 -32.89 -21.59 10.57
N ASN A 67 -31.77 -20.96 10.92
CA ASN A 67 -30.42 -21.51 10.87
C ASN A 67 -29.88 -21.69 9.44
N GLN A 68 -28.57 -21.47 9.29
CA GLN A 68 -27.88 -21.65 8.02
C GLN A 68 -27.97 -23.12 7.52
N PRO A 69 -28.07 -23.35 6.20
CA PRO A 69 -27.90 -24.67 5.62
C PRO A 69 -26.59 -25.34 6.00
N TYR A 70 -26.60 -26.67 6.02
CA TYR A 70 -25.46 -27.46 6.47
C TYR A 70 -25.42 -28.84 5.82
N PHE A 71 -24.27 -29.50 5.92
CA PHE A 71 -24.08 -30.89 5.53
C PHE A 71 -24.25 -31.83 6.72
N SER A 72 -25.02 -32.90 6.53
CA SER A 72 -25.17 -33.98 7.51
C SER A 72 -24.69 -35.31 6.94
N TYR A 73 -24.20 -36.21 7.79
CA TYR A 73 -23.99 -37.61 7.41
C TYR A 73 -25.34 -38.32 7.17
N TYR A 74 -25.29 -39.49 6.52
CA TYR A 74 -26.47 -40.31 6.31
C TYR A 74 -26.90 -41.01 7.60
N PRO A 75 -28.19 -41.38 7.74
CA PRO A 75 -28.66 -42.13 8.90
C PRO A 75 -27.83 -43.40 9.13
N GLY A 76 -27.44 -43.66 10.38
CA GLY A 76 -26.60 -44.80 10.76
C GLY A 76 -25.09 -44.57 10.62
N GLU A 77 -24.64 -43.44 10.08
CA GLU A 77 -23.24 -43.04 10.10
C GLU A 77 -23.00 -41.95 11.14
N ASP A 78 -22.21 -42.28 12.17
CA ASP A 78 -21.64 -41.28 13.07
C ASP A 78 -20.37 -40.69 12.47
N SER A 79 -20.13 -39.41 12.75
CA SER A 79 -18.85 -38.78 12.42
C SER A 79 -17.71 -39.53 13.13
N PRO A 80 -16.65 -39.93 12.43
CA PRO A 80 -15.41 -40.39 13.06
C PRO A 80 -14.79 -39.35 14.01
N LEU A 81 -15.20 -38.08 13.87
CA LEU A 81 -14.77 -36.95 14.70
C LEU A 81 -15.78 -36.62 15.82
N LYS A 82 -16.78 -37.48 16.06
CA LYS A 82 -17.77 -37.28 17.13
C LYS A 82 -17.07 -37.28 18.49
N GLY A 83 -17.24 -36.20 19.25
CA GLY A 83 -16.59 -36.03 20.56
C GLY A 83 -15.16 -35.47 20.50
N THR A 84 -14.58 -35.32 19.31
CA THR A 84 -13.33 -34.56 19.13
C THR A 84 -13.66 -33.10 18.82
N GLU A 85 -12.80 -32.18 19.25
CA GLU A 85 -12.86 -30.80 18.75
C GLU A 85 -12.63 -30.82 17.24
N GLY A 86 -13.62 -30.32 16.49
CA GLY A 86 -13.50 -30.21 15.04
C GLY A 86 -12.25 -29.43 14.66
N THR A 87 -11.59 -29.80 13.56
CA THR A 87 -10.38 -29.10 13.12
C THR A 87 -10.69 -27.75 12.46
N PHE A 88 -11.99 -27.47 12.26
CA PHE A 88 -12.50 -26.32 11.55
C PHE A 88 -13.65 -25.65 12.32
N GLU A 89 -13.46 -24.37 12.66
CA GLU A 89 -14.52 -23.50 13.16
C GLU A 89 -15.35 -22.97 11.97
N TYR A 90 -16.65 -23.26 11.95
CA TYR A 90 -17.59 -22.69 10.98
C TYR A 90 -18.24 -21.44 11.58
N SER A 91 -17.95 -20.27 11.00
CA SER A 91 -18.62 -19.02 11.34
C SER A 91 -18.96 -18.24 10.07
N SER A 92 -19.98 -17.38 10.13
CA SER A 92 -20.36 -16.53 9.00
C SER A 92 -19.19 -15.68 8.53
N GLU A 93 -18.37 -15.14 9.44
CA GLU A 93 -17.17 -14.38 9.06
C GLU A 93 -16.15 -15.24 8.33
N LEU A 94 -15.84 -16.44 8.85
CA LEU A 94 -14.88 -17.35 8.21
C LEU A 94 -15.35 -17.79 6.82
N ASN A 95 -16.64 -18.11 6.69
CA ASN A 95 -17.24 -18.48 5.40
C ASN A 95 -17.12 -17.31 4.41
N ILE A 96 -17.43 -16.09 4.83
CA ILE A 96 -17.26 -14.89 3.99
C ILE A 96 -15.81 -14.68 3.58
N PHE A 97 -14.83 -14.89 4.47
CA PHE A 97 -13.41 -14.81 4.13
C PHE A 97 -13.01 -15.85 3.07
N LEU A 98 -13.43 -17.10 3.24
CA LEU A 98 -13.16 -18.16 2.26
C LEU A 98 -13.77 -17.83 0.91
N GLU A 99 -15.03 -17.39 0.87
CA GLU A 99 -15.70 -17.00 -0.38
C GLU A 99 -15.08 -15.75 -1.03
N ALA A 100 -14.61 -14.79 -0.23
CA ALA A 100 -13.94 -13.61 -0.73
C ALA A 100 -12.60 -13.96 -1.37
N PHE A 101 -11.81 -14.80 -0.69
CA PHE A 101 -10.44 -15.13 -1.09
C PHE A 101 -10.35 -16.23 -2.14
N LYS A 102 -11.41 -17.00 -2.42
CA LYS A 102 -11.35 -18.09 -3.41
C LYS A 102 -11.02 -17.63 -4.83
N ASP A 103 -11.39 -16.40 -5.19
CA ASP A 103 -11.15 -15.79 -6.51
C ASP A 103 -10.34 -14.49 -6.42
N ILE A 104 -9.59 -14.28 -5.33
CA ILE A 104 -8.88 -13.02 -5.13
C ILE A 104 -7.69 -12.91 -6.09
N LYS A 105 -7.58 -11.78 -6.79
CA LYS A 105 -6.57 -11.56 -7.84
C LYS A 105 -5.26 -10.99 -7.32
N LYS A 106 -5.33 -10.20 -6.26
CA LYS A 106 -4.17 -9.65 -5.56
C LYS A 106 -4.58 -9.19 -4.17
N PHE A 107 -3.66 -9.21 -3.22
CA PHE A 107 -3.89 -8.63 -1.90
C PHE A 107 -2.56 -8.35 -1.21
N GLN A 108 -2.61 -7.64 -0.09
CA GLN A 108 -1.43 -7.34 0.70
C GLN A 108 -1.44 -8.12 1.99
N ILE A 109 -0.29 -8.66 2.35
CA ILE A 109 -0.04 -9.23 3.68
C ILE A 109 0.88 -8.31 4.46
N GLN A 110 0.63 -8.20 5.77
CA GLN A 110 1.51 -7.52 6.71
C GLN A 110 1.77 -8.46 7.88
N TYR A 111 3.05 -8.68 8.19
CA TYR A 111 3.49 -9.54 9.29
C TYR A 111 4.80 -8.99 9.87
N GLY A 112 4.79 -8.68 11.16
CA GLY A 112 5.82 -7.81 11.76
C GLY A 112 5.98 -6.52 10.95
N ASP A 113 7.23 -6.14 10.69
CA ASP A 113 7.56 -4.95 9.91
C ASP A 113 7.53 -5.19 8.39
N ARG A 114 7.33 -6.44 7.97
CA ARG A 114 7.34 -6.83 6.55
C ARG A 114 5.97 -6.70 5.92
N ARG A 115 5.98 -6.28 4.66
CA ARG A 115 4.81 -6.19 3.80
C ARG A 115 5.13 -6.85 2.47
N ALA A 116 4.18 -7.60 1.95
CA ALA A 116 4.25 -8.11 0.59
C ALA A 116 2.89 -7.95 -0.10
N VAL A 117 2.90 -7.58 -1.37
CA VAL A 117 1.78 -7.78 -2.29
C VAL A 117 1.88 -9.19 -2.84
N VAL A 118 0.77 -9.91 -2.82
CA VAL A 118 0.67 -11.30 -3.27
C VAL A 118 -0.22 -11.35 -4.51
N PHE A 119 0.27 -12.02 -5.55
CA PHE A 119 -0.47 -12.30 -6.78
C PHE A 119 -0.70 -13.81 -6.88
N PRO A 120 -1.93 -14.30 -6.60
CA PRO A 120 -2.25 -15.71 -6.73
C PRO A 120 -2.25 -16.18 -8.19
N LYS A 121 -1.60 -17.32 -8.43
CA LYS A 121 -1.76 -18.08 -9.68
C LYS A 121 -2.93 -19.04 -9.58
N THR A 122 -2.97 -19.84 -8.51
CA THR A 122 -4.09 -20.73 -8.20
C THR A 122 -4.44 -20.68 -6.72
N ILE A 123 -5.72 -20.88 -6.39
CA ILE A 123 -6.23 -20.87 -5.02
C ILE A 123 -7.03 -22.15 -4.77
N SER A 124 -6.61 -22.92 -3.77
CA SER A 124 -7.31 -24.12 -3.31
C SER A 124 -7.93 -23.87 -1.94
N LEU A 125 -9.25 -23.84 -1.87
CA LEU A 125 -10.00 -23.81 -0.62
C LEU A 125 -9.92 -25.16 0.09
N LEU A 126 -9.85 -25.13 1.43
CA LEU A 126 -9.98 -26.31 2.29
C LEU A 126 -9.13 -27.50 1.82
N LYS A 127 -7.89 -27.22 1.38
CA LYS A 127 -7.01 -28.21 0.79
C LYS A 127 -6.55 -29.19 1.86
N ARG A 128 -6.80 -30.48 1.61
CA ARG A 128 -6.18 -31.56 2.39
C ARG A 128 -4.70 -31.67 2.00
N VAL A 129 -3.82 -31.52 2.99
CA VAL A 129 -2.38 -31.73 2.87
C VAL A 129 -2.03 -32.97 3.66
N THR A 130 -1.50 -33.99 2.99
CA THR A 130 -1.09 -35.26 3.61
C THR A 130 0.41 -35.22 3.92
N PHE A 131 0.77 -35.70 5.11
CA PHE A 131 2.14 -35.85 5.59
C PHE A 131 2.66 -37.27 5.34
N GLU A 132 3.94 -37.51 5.59
CA GLU A 132 4.59 -38.80 5.29
C GLU A 132 4.05 -39.98 6.10
N ASN A 133 3.57 -39.71 7.31
CA ASN A 133 2.95 -40.68 8.21
C ASN A 133 1.45 -40.91 7.91
N GLU A 134 0.98 -40.56 6.70
CA GLU A 134 -0.43 -40.60 6.27
C GLU A 134 -1.40 -39.70 7.08
N GLU A 135 -0.92 -39.01 8.11
CA GLU A 135 -1.67 -37.96 8.77
C GLU A 135 -1.94 -36.81 7.81
N PHE A 136 -3.02 -36.07 8.05
CA PHE A 136 -3.40 -34.96 7.20
C PHE A 136 -3.86 -33.76 8.02
N VAL A 137 -3.78 -32.60 7.38
CA VAL A 137 -4.43 -31.38 7.84
C VAL A 137 -5.29 -30.82 6.73
N VAL A 138 -6.37 -30.14 7.11
CA VAL A 138 -7.15 -29.31 6.18
C VAL A 138 -6.65 -27.88 6.32
N LEU A 139 -6.08 -27.33 5.26
CA LEU A 139 -5.61 -25.95 5.18
C LEU A 139 -6.70 -25.06 4.56
N LYS A 140 -7.04 -23.95 5.21
CA LYS A 140 -8.17 -23.10 4.78
C LYS A 140 -7.99 -22.54 3.38
N LEU A 141 -6.82 -22.01 3.09
CA LEU A 141 -6.40 -21.61 1.75
C LEU A 141 -4.98 -22.10 1.50
N LEU A 142 -4.79 -22.77 0.37
CA LEU A 142 -3.47 -22.96 -0.22
C LEU A 142 -3.42 -22.14 -1.51
N ILE A 143 -2.48 -21.21 -1.58
CA ILE A 143 -2.27 -20.34 -2.72
C ILE A 143 -0.96 -20.72 -3.38
N GLU A 144 -0.99 -21.03 -4.68
CA GLU A 144 0.19 -21.02 -5.53
C GLU A 144 0.40 -19.59 -5.99
N LEU A 145 1.63 -19.09 -5.83
CA LEU A 145 1.98 -17.71 -6.15
C LEU A 145 2.37 -17.61 -7.62
N ASP A 146 1.90 -16.55 -8.27
CA ASP A 146 2.43 -16.11 -9.56
C ASP A 146 3.65 -15.22 -9.33
N GLU A 147 3.50 -14.20 -8.48
CA GLU A 147 4.56 -13.29 -8.07
C GLU A 147 4.26 -12.60 -6.73
N THR A 148 5.25 -11.89 -6.21
CA THR A 148 5.12 -11.03 -5.02
C THR A 148 5.83 -9.69 -5.23
N TYR A 149 5.45 -8.68 -4.44
CA TYR A 149 6.22 -7.44 -4.32
C TYR A 149 6.46 -7.09 -2.86
N PRO A 150 7.72 -7.08 -2.37
CA PRO A 150 8.96 -7.38 -3.10
C PRO A 150 9.02 -8.80 -3.69
N TYR A 151 9.79 -9.00 -4.77
CA TYR A 151 9.84 -10.28 -5.50
C TYR A 151 10.61 -11.35 -4.73
N SER A 152 11.56 -10.94 -3.88
CA SER A 152 12.27 -11.86 -2.98
C SER A 152 11.31 -12.70 -2.11
N GLU A 153 10.16 -12.15 -1.73
CA GLU A 153 9.16 -12.84 -0.91
C GLU A 153 8.58 -14.09 -1.57
N TYR A 154 8.52 -14.14 -2.91
CA TYR A 154 8.11 -15.32 -3.66
C TYR A 154 8.99 -16.52 -3.29
N TYR A 155 10.31 -16.32 -3.32
CA TYR A 155 11.28 -17.36 -2.96
C TYR A 155 11.30 -17.64 -1.46
N ARG A 156 11.13 -16.61 -0.62
CA ARG A 156 10.98 -16.81 0.83
C ARG A 156 9.82 -17.74 1.16
N LEU A 157 8.78 -17.69 0.33
CA LEU A 157 7.54 -18.45 0.49
C LEU A 157 7.53 -19.74 -0.33
N ASN A 158 8.63 -20.13 -0.98
CA ASN A 158 8.69 -21.25 -1.92
C ASN A 158 7.64 -21.22 -3.06
N GLY A 159 7.16 -20.05 -3.45
CA GLY A 159 6.09 -19.94 -4.44
C GLY A 159 4.71 -20.41 -3.94
N TYR A 160 4.54 -20.63 -2.62
CA TYR A 160 3.26 -21.02 -2.03
C TYR A 160 2.91 -20.14 -0.83
N LEU A 161 1.63 -20.00 -0.53
CA LEU A 161 1.17 -19.37 0.70
C LEU A 161 -0.02 -20.13 1.26
N GLY A 162 0.17 -20.76 2.41
CA GLY A 162 -0.93 -21.26 3.23
C GLY A 162 -1.48 -20.13 4.09
N ILE A 163 -2.80 -19.94 4.08
CA ILE A 163 -3.47 -18.99 4.98
C ILE A 163 -4.44 -19.76 5.86
N GLU A 164 -4.34 -19.49 7.16
CA GLU A 164 -5.23 -20.05 8.16
C GLU A 164 -5.95 -18.91 8.90
N PHE A 165 -7.19 -18.64 8.46
CA PHE A 165 -8.04 -17.70 9.15
C PHE A 165 -8.52 -18.26 10.49
N TYR A 166 -8.55 -17.48 11.56
CA TYR A 166 -9.08 -17.93 12.85
C TYR A 166 -9.94 -16.86 13.52
N LYS A 167 -10.97 -17.26 14.28
CA LYS A 167 -11.79 -16.33 15.08
C LYS A 167 -11.33 -16.33 16.53
N THR A 168 -11.32 -17.51 17.14
CA THR A 168 -10.99 -17.70 18.56
C THR A 168 -9.65 -18.39 18.75
N SER A 169 -9.47 -19.55 18.12
CA SER A 169 -8.33 -20.44 18.38
C SER A 169 -7.36 -20.47 17.21
N ARG A 170 -6.07 -20.30 17.50
CA ARG A 170 -4.99 -20.45 16.52
C ARG A 170 -4.80 -21.91 16.11
N PRO A 171 -4.14 -22.17 14.97
CA PRO A 171 -3.83 -23.53 14.52
C PRO A 171 -3.02 -24.32 15.56
N LYS A 172 -3.22 -25.64 15.59
CA LYS A 172 -2.46 -26.52 16.49
C LYS A 172 -0.98 -26.57 16.05
N PRO A 173 -0.01 -26.70 16.99
CA PRO A 173 1.41 -26.80 16.66
C PRO A 173 1.75 -27.89 15.65
N THR A 174 1.09 -29.06 15.72
CA THR A 174 1.28 -30.18 14.77
C THR A 174 1.03 -29.77 13.32
N LYS A 175 0.00 -28.95 13.07
CA LYS A 175 -0.29 -28.40 11.73
C LYS A 175 0.80 -27.47 11.24
N ARG A 176 1.33 -26.59 12.11
CA ARG A 176 2.44 -25.67 11.77
C ARG A 176 3.69 -26.45 11.37
N VAL A 177 4.06 -27.43 12.17
CA VAL A 177 5.25 -28.27 11.99
C VAL A 177 5.13 -29.09 10.70
N GLY A 178 3.99 -29.75 10.49
CA GLY A 178 3.77 -30.56 9.30
C GLY A 178 3.82 -29.75 8.00
N LEU A 179 3.22 -28.55 7.99
CA LEU A 179 3.27 -27.66 6.83
C LEU A 179 4.67 -27.08 6.59
N ALA A 180 5.39 -26.71 7.65
CA ALA A 180 6.78 -26.22 7.55
C ALA A 180 7.71 -27.27 6.92
N LYS A 181 7.59 -28.54 7.32
CA LYS A 181 8.36 -29.66 6.75
C LYS A 181 8.04 -29.90 5.27
N LYS A 182 6.82 -29.60 4.83
CA LYS A 182 6.42 -29.65 3.41
C LYS A 182 6.83 -28.39 2.63
N GLY A 183 7.51 -27.43 3.26
CA GLY A 183 7.90 -26.17 2.63
C GLY A 183 6.71 -25.24 2.33
N ILE A 184 5.55 -25.43 2.98
CA ILE A 184 4.36 -24.60 2.81
C ILE A 184 4.29 -23.57 3.93
N PRO A 185 4.47 -22.27 3.62
CA PRO A 185 4.45 -21.26 4.64
C PRO A 185 3.04 -20.98 5.17
N LEU A 186 2.86 -20.92 6.49
CA LEU A 186 1.55 -20.72 7.12
C LEU A 186 1.40 -19.32 7.71
N LEU A 187 0.62 -18.47 7.03
CA LEU A 187 0.18 -17.19 7.55
C LEU A 187 -1.09 -17.39 8.39
N GLU A 188 -0.96 -17.16 9.70
CA GLU A 188 -2.09 -17.17 10.62
C GLU A 188 -2.70 -15.77 10.68
N ALA A 189 -3.95 -15.64 10.24
CA ALA A 189 -4.63 -14.35 10.18
C ALA A 189 -5.94 -14.40 10.95
N LYS A 190 -6.20 -13.40 11.79
CA LYS A 190 -7.51 -13.32 12.44
C LYS A 190 -8.57 -12.98 11.39
N ALA A 191 -9.69 -13.68 11.40
CA ALA A 191 -10.83 -13.46 10.52
C ALA A 191 -11.60 -12.19 10.92
N GLN A 192 -10.93 -11.04 10.82
CA GLN A 192 -11.46 -9.75 11.20
C GLN A 192 -11.92 -8.99 9.96
N LEU A 193 -13.24 -8.91 9.79
CA LEU A 193 -13.84 -8.18 8.67
C LEU A 193 -13.43 -6.71 8.69
N PRO A 194 -13.16 -6.09 7.52
CA PRO A 194 -12.93 -4.66 7.43
C PRO A 194 -14.09 -3.88 8.04
N LYS A 195 -13.79 -2.78 8.76
CA LYS A 195 -14.81 -1.97 9.45
C LYS A 195 -15.95 -1.54 8.52
N SER A 196 -15.63 -1.21 7.27
CA SER A 196 -16.59 -0.82 6.22
C SER A 196 -17.58 -1.92 5.83
N VAL A 197 -17.23 -3.20 6.03
CA VAL A 197 -18.07 -4.35 5.66
C VAL A 197 -18.70 -5.01 6.89
N LYS A 198 -18.09 -4.86 8.08
CA LYS A 198 -18.50 -5.56 9.30
C LYS A 198 -19.98 -5.39 9.65
N ILE A 199 -20.55 -4.20 9.44
CA ILE A 199 -21.97 -3.90 9.74
C ILE A 199 -22.92 -4.70 8.83
N ALA A 200 -22.46 -5.10 7.64
CA ALA A 200 -23.25 -5.82 6.66
C ALA A 200 -23.24 -7.35 6.86
N VAL A 201 -22.46 -7.88 7.81
CA VAL A 201 -22.33 -9.32 8.02
C VAL A 201 -23.25 -9.78 9.16
N PRO A 202 -24.31 -10.56 8.85
CA PRO A 202 -25.18 -11.10 9.88
C PRO A 202 -24.50 -12.25 10.65
N ASP A 203 -25.05 -12.58 11.81
CA ASP A 203 -24.61 -13.74 12.60
C ASP A 203 -24.79 -15.06 11.82
N GLU A 204 -25.88 -15.16 11.05
CA GLU A 204 -26.17 -16.29 10.17
C GLU A 204 -26.43 -15.82 8.73
N LEU A 205 -25.85 -16.54 7.78
CA LEU A 205 -26.08 -16.32 6.36
C LEU A 205 -27.41 -16.95 5.93
N THR A 206 -28.17 -16.25 5.09
CA THR A 206 -29.54 -16.65 4.73
C THR A 206 -29.71 -17.08 3.27
N SER A 207 -28.79 -16.71 2.37
CA SER A 207 -28.85 -17.08 0.96
C SER A 207 -27.48 -17.04 0.27
N LEU A 208 -27.36 -17.72 -0.88
CA LEU A 208 -26.16 -17.65 -1.72
C LEU A 208 -25.88 -16.22 -2.20
N VAL A 209 -26.92 -15.51 -2.63
CA VAL A 209 -26.83 -14.11 -3.09
C VAL A 209 -26.25 -13.20 -2.00
N GLN A 210 -26.66 -13.41 -0.74
CA GLN A 210 -26.11 -12.65 0.38
C GLN A 210 -24.62 -12.97 0.60
N VAL A 211 -24.25 -14.25 0.55
CA VAL A 211 -22.86 -14.70 0.67
C VAL A 211 -21.99 -14.05 -0.39
N GLU A 212 -22.39 -14.12 -1.66
CA GLU A 212 -21.65 -13.57 -2.79
C GLU A 212 -21.54 -12.04 -2.71
N SER A 213 -22.62 -11.36 -2.33
CA SER A 213 -22.63 -9.90 -2.19
C SER A 213 -21.65 -9.42 -1.11
N ILE A 214 -21.66 -10.06 0.07
CA ILE A 214 -20.77 -9.68 1.18
C ILE A 214 -19.32 -10.07 0.85
N ALA A 215 -19.10 -11.28 0.34
CA ALA A 215 -17.78 -11.75 -0.06
C ALA A 215 -17.15 -10.84 -1.14
N GLY A 216 -17.95 -10.39 -2.12
CA GLY A 216 -17.52 -9.44 -3.14
C GLY A 216 -17.08 -8.09 -2.55
N LYS A 217 -17.79 -7.57 -1.53
CA LYS A 217 -17.37 -6.36 -0.80
C LYS A 217 -16.07 -6.57 -0.04
N VAL A 218 -15.90 -7.70 0.62
CA VAL A 218 -14.64 -8.04 1.32
C VAL A 218 -13.50 -8.12 0.31
N ARG A 219 -13.71 -8.82 -0.81
CA ARG A 219 -12.73 -8.95 -1.90
C ARG A 219 -12.30 -7.60 -2.45
N ASP A 220 -13.24 -6.71 -2.78
CA ASP A 220 -12.94 -5.35 -3.27
C ASP A 220 -12.03 -4.57 -2.32
N VAL A 221 -12.27 -4.69 -1.01
CA VAL A 221 -11.46 -4.00 0.00
C VAL A 221 -10.00 -4.50 -0.03
N TYR A 222 -9.79 -5.82 -0.08
CA TYR A 222 -8.44 -6.39 -0.10
C TYR A 222 -7.73 -6.24 -1.45
N GLU A 223 -8.46 -6.28 -2.57
CA GLU A 223 -7.88 -6.16 -3.92
C GLU A 223 -7.58 -4.71 -4.31
N ASN A 224 -8.52 -3.80 -4.08
CA ASN A 224 -8.53 -2.48 -4.73
C ASN A 224 -8.27 -1.32 -3.77
N ARG A 225 -8.45 -1.51 -2.46
CA ARG A 225 -8.36 -0.41 -1.47
C ARG A 225 -7.09 -0.44 -0.62
N ASN A 226 -6.04 -1.11 -1.11
CA ASN A 226 -4.74 -1.18 -0.43
C ASN A 226 -4.87 -1.71 1.02
N TYR A 227 -5.90 -2.51 1.29
CA TYR A 227 -6.16 -3.06 2.62
C TYR A 227 -5.22 -4.24 2.87
N LYS A 228 -4.73 -4.34 4.11
CA LYS A 228 -3.72 -5.31 4.48
C LYS A 228 -4.35 -6.45 5.27
N LEU A 229 -4.05 -7.67 4.87
CA LEU A 229 -4.28 -8.85 5.68
C LEU A 229 -3.17 -8.95 6.72
N TYR A 230 -3.50 -8.59 7.96
CA TYR A 230 -2.59 -8.71 9.08
C TYR A 230 -2.55 -10.17 9.55
N GLY A 231 -1.34 -10.71 9.64
CA GLY A 231 -1.12 -12.06 10.12
C GLY A 231 0.26 -12.24 10.69
N THR A 232 0.54 -13.46 11.12
CA THR A 232 1.83 -13.86 11.67
C THR A 232 2.27 -15.18 11.07
N PHE A 233 3.54 -15.27 10.69
CA PHE A 233 4.21 -16.56 10.57
C PHE A 233 4.70 -16.96 11.96
N ASP A 234 4.36 -18.16 12.40
CA ASP A 234 4.79 -18.65 13.71
C ASP A 234 6.33 -18.69 13.80
N LYS A 235 6.87 -18.49 15.00
CA LYS A 235 8.33 -18.48 15.21
C LYS A 235 8.95 -19.84 14.84
N TYR A 236 8.33 -20.94 15.27
CA TYR A 236 8.79 -22.28 14.91
C TYR A 236 8.77 -22.46 13.40
N HIS A 237 7.69 -21.98 12.76
CA HIS A 237 7.55 -22.04 11.32
C HIS A 237 8.71 -21.28 10.64
N SER A 238 9.06 -20.09 11.11
CA SER A 238 10.16 -19.30 10.53
C SER A 238 11.54 -19.94 10.73
N GLU A 239 11.75 -20.66 11.84
CA GLU A 239 13.03 -21.30 12.17
C GLU A 239 13.22 -22.68 11.53
N ASN A 240 12.12 -23.40 11.28
CA ASN A 240 12.14 -24.79 10.79
C ASN A 240 11.56 -24.91 9.37
N PHE A 241 11.36 -23.78 8.69
CA PHE A 241 10.88 -23.74 7.33
C PHE A 241 11.90 -24.40 6.39
N VAL A 242 11.44 -25.38 5.62
CA VAL A 242 12.27 -26.00 4.59
C VAL A 242 12.15 -25.18 3.32
N PHE A 243 13.24 -24.53 2.92
CA PHE A 243 13.35 -23.98 1.58
C PHE A 243 13.37 -25.12 0.55
N LEU A 244 12.55 -25.00 -0.48
CA LEU A 244 12.53 -25.92 -1.60
C LEU A 244 13.56 -25.48 -2.64
N ASP A 245 14.20 -26.46 -3.28
CA ASP A 245 15.20 -26.25 -4.32
C ASP A 245 16.28 -25.23 -3.90
N ASP A 246 16.52 -24.22 -4.73
CA ASP A 246 17.52 -23.16 -4.54
C ASP A 246 16.89 -21.84 -4.07
N ASN A 247 15.68 -21.91 -3.50
CA ASN A 247 14.92 -20.72 -3.11
C ASN A 247 15.60 -19.89 -2.02
N GLU A 248 16.34 -20.52 -1.10
CA GLU A 248 17.04 -19.79 -0.05
C GLU A 248 18.10 -18.84 -0.63
N ARG A 249 18.92 -19.33 -1.57
CA ARG A 249 19.95 -18.51 -2.23
C ARG A 249 19.31 -17.39 -3.04
N LYS A 250 18.28 -17.72 -3.84
CA LYS A 250 17.53 -16.73 -4.65
C LYS A 250 16.90 -15.64 -3.79
N TYR A 251 16.28 -16.02 -2.67
CA TYR A 251 15.73 -15.09 -1.69
C TYR A 251 16.80 -14.14 -1.18
N ARG A 252 17.91 -14.67 -0.64
CA ARG A 252 19.00 -13.85 -0.07
C ARG A 252 19.59 -12.89 -1.10
N GLN A 253 19.83 -13.37 -2.33
CA GLN A 253 20.38 -12.56 -3.41
C GLN A 253 19.42 -11.43 -3.81
N LEU A 254 18.16 -11.75 -4.13
CA LEU A 254 17.19 -10.72 -4.53
C LEU A 254 16.89 -9.72 -3.42
N LYS A 255 16.82 -10.20 -2.17
CA LYS A 255 16.62 -9.32 -1.02
C LYS A 255 17.74 -8.29 -0.89
N SER A 256 18.98 -8.69 -1.15
CA SER A 256 20.13 -7.77 -1.14
C SER A 256 20.04 -6.70 -2.25
N TYR A 257 19.57 -7.05 -3.44
CA TYR A 257 19.36 -6.08 -4.53
C TYR A 257 18.21 -5.12 -4.22
N GLU A 258 17.11 -5.63 -3.66
CA GLU A 258 15.98 -4.80 -3.23
C GLU A 258 16.39 -3.79 -2.14
N GLU A 259 17.25 -4.19 -1.21
CA GLU A 259 17.81 -3.31 -0.18
C GLU A 259 18.73 -2.24 -0.78
N GLN A 260 19.64 -2.63 -1.69
CA GLN A 260 20.48 -1.68 -2.41
C GLN A 260 19.66 -0.67 -3.23
N CYS A 261 18.60 -1.12 -3.90
CA CYS A 261 17.69 -0.22 -4.62
C CYS A 261 17.02 0.79 -3.67
N GLN A 262 16.57 0.36 -2.48
CA GLN A 262 15.97 1.25 -1.50
C GLN A 262 16.95 2.29 -0.95
N GLU A 263 18.20 1.89 -0.72
CA GLU A 263 19.28 2.79 -0.31
C GLU A 263 19.57 3.84 -1.39
N LEU A 264 19.73 3.41 -2.64
CA LEU A 264 19.97 4.29 -3.78
C LEU A 264 18.81 5.25 -4.04
N GLU A 265 17.56 4.79 -3.95
CA GLU A 265 16.38 5.66 -4.05
C GLU A 265 16.37 6.73 -2.97
N THR A 266 16.79 6.38 -1.76
CA THR A 266 16.89 7.33 -0.65
C THR A 266 17.98 8.37 -0.90
N GLU A 267 19.14 7.95 -1.39
CA GLU A 267 20.24 8.85 -1.75
C GLU A 267 19.85 9.81 -2.88
N ILE A 268 19.19 9.29 -3.94
CA ILE A 268 18.70 10.11 -5.05
C ILE A 268 17.74 11.20 -4.55
N ARG A 269 16.79 10.86 -3.67
CA ARG A 269 15.87 11.85 -3.08
C ARG A 269 16.60 12.92 -2.28
N GLN A 270 17.62 12.54 -1.51
CA GLN A 270 18.43 13.49 -0.75
C GLN A 270 19.24 14.42 -1.67
N LEU A 271 19.82 13.87 -2.74
CA LEU A 271 20.57 14.66 -3.73
C LEU A 271 19.65 15.62 -4.49
N GLN A 272 18.45 15.19 -4.89
CA GLN A 272 17.43 16.04 -5.50
C GLN A 272 17.07 17.22 -4.58
N ALA A 273 16.76 16.95 -3.31
CA ALA A 273 16.47 18.01 -2.34
C ALA A 273 17.63 19.00 -2.15
N ARG A 274 18.88 18.52 -2.15
CA ARG A 274 20.08 19.38 -2.10
C ARG A 274 20.25 20.23 -3.36
N TYR A 275 19.99 19.65 -4.52
CA TYR A 275 20.05 20.35 -5.81
C TYR A 275 19.03 21.48 -5.85
N ASP A 276 17.77 21.20 -5.50
CA ASP A 276 16.69 22.20 -5.48
C ASP A 276 17.03 23.37 -4.55
N ASN A 277 17.58 23.09 -3.36
CA ASN A 277 18.03 24.12 -2.44
C ASN A 277 19.15 25.01 -3.04
N ARG A 278 20.08 24.41 -3.79
CA ARG A 278 21.18 25.17 -4.44
C ARG A 278 20.66 26.03 -5.58
N VAL A 279 19.70 25.54 -6.37
CA VAL A 279 19.06 26.30 -7.44
C VAL A 279 18.34 27.53 -6.87
N GLU A 280 17.62 27.37 -5.75
CA GLU A 280 16.94 28.48 -5.08
C GLU A 280 17.94 29.56 -4.62
N LYS A 281 19.02 29.17 -3.95
CA LYS A 281 20.09 30.10 -3.52
C LYS A 281 20.75 30.81 -4.71
N LEU A 282 20.97 30.09 -5.81
CA LEU A 282 21.57 30.67 -7.01
C LEU A 282 20.65 31.75 -7.61
N ASN A 283 19.34 31.51 -7.63
CA ASN A 283 18.37 32.51 -8.08
C ASN A 283 18.35 33.73 -7.16
N GLN A 284 18.41 33.54 -5.83
CA GLN A 284 18.52 34.66 -4.87
C GLN A 284 19.80 35.49 -5.11
N LEU A 285 20.93 34.84 -5.32
CA LEU A 285 22.20 35.51 -5.61
C LEU A 285 22.15 36.29 -6.93
N ARG A 286 21.54 35.73 -7.98
CA ARG A 286 21.35 36.43 -9.26
C ARG A 286 20.53 37.71 -9.09
N GLU A 287 19.45 37.65 -8.33
CA GLU A 287 18.63 38.84 -8.05
C GLU A 287 19.41 39.89 -7.23
N ASN A 288 20.23 39.45 -6.28
CA ASN A 288 21.06 40.36 -5.50
C ASN A 288 22.15 41.05 -6.36
N ILE A 289 22.80 40.30 -7.26
CA ILE A 289 23.76 40.84 -8.22
C ILE A 289 23.09 41.89 -9.10
N ARG A 290 21.93 41.56 -9.67
CA ARG A 290 21.17 42.48 -10.53
C ARG A 290 20.82 43.79 -9.81
N LYS A 291 20.43 43.72 -8.53
CA LYS A 291 20.18 44.90 -7.70
C LYS A 291 21.45 45.72 -7.46
N ALA A 292 22.56 45.06 -7.14
CA ALA A 292 23.84 45.72 -6.92
C ALA A 292 24.37 46.40 -8.19
N GLU A 293 24.26 45.75 -9.35
CA GLU A 293 24.60 46.33 -10.66
C GLU A 293 23.76 47.58 -10.96
N SER A 294 22.44 47.51 -10.71
CA SER A 294 21.54 48.66 -10.89
C SER A 294 21.92 49.84 -9.98
N GLN A 295 22.29 49.57 -8.73
CA GLN A 295 22.76 50.60 -7.79
C GLN A 295 24.10 51.19 -8.22
N LEU A 296 25.03 50.36 -8.68
CA LEU A 296 26.33 50.80 -9.17
C LEU A 296 26.16 51.76 -10.35
N GLN A 297 25.30 51.41 -11.31
CA GLN A 297 25.00 52.28 -12.45
C GLN A 297 24.44 53.64 -12.00
N TYR A 298 23.49 53.65 -11.05
CA TYR A 298 22.96 54.89 -10.49
C TYR A 298 24.05 55.76 -9.85
N TYR A 299 24.99 55.17 -9.10
CA TYR A 299 26.09 55.92 -8.50
C TYR A 299 27.08 56.45 -9.54
N GLN A 300 27.35 55.71 -10.61
CA GLN A 300 28.18 56.17 -11.72
C GLN A 300 27.56 57.38 -12.42
N GLU A 301 26.26 57.33 -12.72
CA GLU A 301 25.52 58.45 -13.31
C GLU A 301 25.55 59.69 -12.39
N LYS A 302 25.41 59.50 -11.07
CA LYS A 302 25.55 60.59 -10.09
C LYS A 302 26.96 61.18 -10.07
N GLU A 303 27.99 60.33 -10.09
CA GLU A 303 29.38 60.77 -10.09
C GLU A 303 29.70 61.62 -11.34
N GLU A 304 29.23 61.19 -12.52
CA GLU A 304 29.34 61.97 -13.75
C GLU A 304 28.63 63.33 -13.65
N TYR A 305 27.43 63.36 -13.08
CA TYR A 305 26.71 64.60 -12.82
C TYR A 305 27.52 65.55 -11.92
N TYR A 306 28.03 65.06 -10.79
CA TYR A 306 28.83 65.88 -9.86
C TYR A 306 30.12 66.40 -10.50
N LYS A 307 30.83 65.58 -11.29
CA LYS A 307 32.01 66.02 -12.05
C LYS A 307 31.69 67.16 -13.02
N LYS A 308 30.52 67.12 -13.65
CA LYS A 308 30.06 68.20 -14.53
C LYS A 308 29.77 69.47 -13.74
N THR A 309 29.05 69.36 -12.63
CA THR A 309 28.74 70.49 -11.74
C THR A 309 30.00 71.11 -11.15
N GLU A 310 30.98 70.31 -10.76
CA GLU A 310 32.28 70.80 -10.25
C GLU A 310 33.00 71.64 -11.30
N LYS A 311 33.12 71.16 -12.54
CA LYS A 311 33.68 71.92 -13.66
C LYS A 311 32.94 73.22 -13.95
N ASP A 312 31.61 73.21 -13.89
CA ASP A 312 30.80 74.42 -14.09
C ASP A 312 31.01 75.42 -12.94
N ASN A 313 31.12 74.94 -11.69
CA ASN A 313 31.44 75.78 -10.53
C ASN A 313 32.84 76.41 -10.62
N GLU A 314 33.84 75.65 -11.04
CA GLU A 314 35.20 76.16 -11.28
C GLU A 314 35.17 77.27 -12.34
N ARG A 315 34.45 77.04 -13.46
CA ARG A 315 34.28 78.04 -14.53
C ARG A 315 33.63 79.31 -14.02
N LEU A 316 32.51 79.19 -13.30
CA LEU A 316 31.77 80.32 -12.74
C LEU A 316 32.61 81.08 -11.70
N THR A 317 33.37 80.38 -10.86
CA THR A 317 34.26 81.00 -9.88
C THR A 317 35.35 81.82 -10.56
N ALA A 318 35.95 81.29 -11.64
CA ALA A 318 36.92 82.04 -12.44
C ALA A 318 36.30 83.29 -13.08
N GLU A 319 35.07 83.18 -13.60
CA GLU A 319 34.33 84.29 -14.21
C GLU A 319 33.99 85.38 -13.18
N VAL A 320 33.52 85.00 -11.99
CA VAL A 320 33.26 85.93 -10.87
C VAL A 320 34.54 86.68 -10.47
N ASN A 321 35.65 85.96 -10.27
CA ASN A 321 36.94 86.58 -9.93
C ASN A 321 37.41 87.57 -11.02
N GLN A 322 37.19 87.22 -12.29
CA GLN A 322 37.52 88.10 -13.41
C GLN A 322 36.66 89.36 -13.43
N LEU A 323 35.34 89.21 -13.22
CA LEU A 323 34.41 90.33 -13.13
C LEU A 323 34.74 91.24 -11.94
N GLU A 324 35.01 90.70 -10.75
CA GLU A 324 35.42 91.49 -9.59
C GLU A 324 36.69 92.30 -9.85
N SER A 325 37.68 91.71 -10.52
CA SER A 325 38.90 92.42 -10.94
C SER A 325 38.58 93.56 -11.91
N GLN A 326 37.70 93.33 -12.89
CA GLN A 326 37.24 94.35 -13.82
C GLN A 326 36.48 95.48 -13.10
N THR A 327 35.57 95.15 -12.18
CA THR A 327 34.83 96.15 -11.39
C THR A 327 35.78 96.99 -10.53
N LYS A 328 36.79 96.37 -9.88
CA LYS A 328 37.81 97.11 -9.13
C LYS A 328 38.62 98.05 -10.03
N LYS A 329 38.99 97.61 -11.24
CA LYS A 329 39.66 98.47 -12.23
C LYS A 329 38.79 99.65 -12.65
N LEU A 330 37.52 99.40 -12.96
CA LEU A 330 36.55 100.43 -13.33
C LEU A 330 36.29 101.42 -12.18
N LEU A 331 36.22 100.95 -10.93
CA LEU A 331 36.11 101.81 -9.74
C LEU A 331 37.34 102.69 -9.57
N LEU A 332 38.55 102.12 -9.66
CA LEU A 332 39.81 102.88 -9.63
C LEU A 332 39.88 103.92 -10.76
N GLU A 333 39.41 103.56 -11.95
CA GLU A 333 39.36 104.47 -13.09
C GLU A 333 38.31 105.58 -12.91
N ASN A 334 37.14 105.25 -12.37
CA ASN A 334 36.11 106.22 -12.02
C ASN A 334 36.57 107.17 -10.89
N ASP A 335 37.20 106.65 -9.84
CA ASP A 335 37.83 107.45 -8.78
C ASP A 335 38.94 108.35 -9.34
N ARG A 336 39.74 107.87 -10.29
CA ARG A 336 40.70 108.72 -11.02
C ARG A 336 40.00 109.83 -11.80
N LEU A 337 38.89 109.54 -12.48
CA LEU A 337 38.08 110.53 -13.20
C LEU A 337 37.32 111.50 -12.27
N GLN A 338 37.00 111.06 -11.04
CA GLN A 338 36.40 111.87 -9.98
C GLN A 338 37.42 112.77 -9.27
N ASN A 339 38.63 112.25 -9.02
CA ASN A 339 39.76 112.97 -8.42
C ASN A 339 40.61 113.74 -9.44
N ARG A 340 40.25 113.72 -10.73
CA ARG A 340 40.69 114.77 -11.65
C ARG A 340 40.29 116.09 -11.02
N SER A 341 41.30 116.93 -10.72
CA SER A 341 41.04 118.28 -10.21
C SER A 341 40.05 118.98 -11.14
N PHE A 342 39.22 119.87 -10.60
CA PHE A 342 38.33 120.72 -11.39
C PHE A 342 39.03 121.32 -12.62
N LEU A 343 40.34 121.61 -12.50
CA LEU A 343 41.19 122.11 -13.58
C LEU A 343 41.43 121.09 -14.71
N GLN A 344 41.49 119.79 -14.45
CA GLN A 344 41.55 118.78 -15.52
C GLN A 344 40.19 118.48 -16.17
N ARG A 345 39.06 118.82 -15.53
CA ARG A 345 37.72 118.75 -16.13
C ARG A 345 37.40 119.93 -17.04
N ILE A 346 38.04 121.07 -16.81
CA ILE A 346 37.92 122.24 -17.69
C ILE A 346 38.94 122.19 -18.85
N PHE A 347 40.09 121.54 -18.67
CA PHE A 347 41.20 121.60 -19.64
C PHE A 347 41.66 120.27 -20.25
N ASN A 348 40.74 119.34 -20.53
CA ASN A 348 41.04 118.25 -21.48
C ASN A 348 40.13 118.30 -22.70
N LYS A 349 40.80 118.59 -23.83
CA LYS A 349 40.54 117.95 -25.13
C LYS A 349 40.72 116.45 -25.02
#